data_AF-A0A139MF31-F1
#
_entry.id   AF-A0A139MF31-F1
#
_cell.length_a   1.000
_cell.length_b   1.000
_cell.length_c   1.000
_cell.angle_alpha   90.00
_cell.angle_beta   90.00
_cell.angle_gamma   90.00
#
_symmetry.space_group_name_H-M   'P 1'
#
loop_
_entity.id
_entity.type
_entity.pdbx_description
1 polymer ?
#
loop_
_entity_poly.entity_id
_entity_poly.type
_entity_poly.pdbx_seq_one_letter_code
_entity_poly.pdbx_strand_id
1 'polypeptide(L)'
;MADNGRLYAGYQQDFVTVMQQFCQNADVITPNITEACLLADVPYLGEDYTRKDIEELLLRLEKFHNKHVILTGVSFETGQIGLAHFNQQSGNITYHMSKAYPHHFFGTGDLLCAVLGAGYFHGLSLDKTAEVALDFIDKTLQLTLELKRDLKLGLCYEPYLLDLAIQMKHLKEEKE
;
A
#
# COMPACT_ATOMS: atom_id res chain seq x y z
N MET A 1 -5.44 11.03 0.90
CA MET A 1 -5.80 12.05 -0.12
C MET A 1 -7.15 11.73 -0.77
N ALA A 2 -7.37 10.50 -1.22
CA ALA A 2 -8.59 10.11 -1.93
C ALA A 2 -8.87 8.62 -1.72
N ASP A 3 -10.11 8.21 -1.94
CA ASP A 3 -10.48 6.80 -2.00
C ASP A 3 -11.75 6.60 -2.84
N ASN A 4 -11.93 5.42 -3.42
CA ASN A 4 -13.06 5.05 -4.28
C ASN A 4 -13.34 6.09 -5.41
N GLY A 5 -12.29 6.55 -6.09
CA GLY A 5 -12.40 7.50 -7.20
C GLY A 5 -12.67 8.96 -6.80
N ARG A 6 -12.69 9.30 -5.50
CA ARG A 6 -13.05 10.64 -5.02
C ARG A 6 -12.06 11.15 -3.97
N LEU A 7 -11.78 12.45 -4.03
CA LEU A 7 -11.08 13.15 -2.94
C LEU A 7 -11.88 13.05 -1.64
N TYR A 8 -11.19 12.94 -0.50
CA TYR A 8 -11.86 13.05 0.80
C TYR A 8 -12.52 14.42 0.95
N ALA A 9 -13.61 14.48 1.72
CA ALA A 9 -14.38 15.71 1.93
C ALA A 9 -13.48 16.84 2.45
N GLY A 10 -13.53 17.98 1.78
CA GLY A 10 -12.72 19.17 2.11
C GLY A 10 -11.46 19.35 1.27
N TYR A 11 -11.03 18.35 0.48
CA TYR A 11 -9.93 18.53 -0.47
C TYR A 11 -10.44 18.95 -1.85
N GLN A 12 -9.69 19.84 -2.49
CA GLN A 12 -9.93 20.35 -3.84
C GLN A 12 -8.73 20.02 -4.73
N GLN A 13 -8.81 20.37 -6.02
CA GLN A 13 -7.78 20.02 -7.00
C GLN A 13 -6.41 20.65 -6.69
N ASP A 14 -6.39 21.82 -6.03
CA ASP A 14 -5.17 22.47 -5.55
C ASP A 14 -4.37 21.59 -4.58
N PHE A 15 -5.05 20.81 -3.74
CA PHE A 15 -4.42 19.84 -2.84
C PHE A 15 -3.68 18.73 -3.61
N VAL A 16 -4.25 18.27 -4.74
CA VAL A 16 -3.60 17.27 -5.60
C VAL A 16 -2.31 17.85 -6.19
N THR A 17 -2.32 19.10 -6.64
CA THR A 17 -1.12 19.77 -7.16
C THR A 17 -0.03 19.88 -6.10
N VAL A 18 -0.39 20.24 -4.85
CA VAL A 18 0.58 20.28 -3.74
C VAL A 18 1.11 18.88 -3.43
N MET A 19 0.25 17.85 -3.46
CA MET A 19 0.68 16.47 -3.21
C MET A 19 1.63 15.96 -4.30
N GLN A 20 1.40 16.29 -5.57
CA GLN A 20 2.31 15.98 -6.66
C GLN A 20 3.71 16.57 -6.41
N GLN A 21 3.79 17.82 -5.93
CA GLN A 21 5.07 18.45 -5.57
C GLN A 21 5.72 17.79 -4.35
N PHE A 22 4.92 17.44 -3.33
CA PHE A 22 5.41 16.76 -2.14
C PHE A 22 6.00 15.38 -2.48
N CYS A 23 5.31 14.58 -3.30
CA CYS A 23 5.75 13.26 -3.72
C CYS A 23 7.09 13.27 -4.46
N GLN A 24 7.44 14.34 -5.19
CA GLN A 24 8.75 14.45 -5.88
C GLN A 24 9.95 14.45 -4.92
N ASN A 25 9.74 14.74 -3.64
CA ASN A 25 10.81 14.82 -2.63
C ASN A 25 10.92 13.53 -1.79
N ALA A 26 10.13 12.49 -2.11
CA ALA A 26 10.14 11.22 -1.38
C ALA A 26 10.98 10.16 -2.10
N ASP A 27 11.63 9.29 -1.35
CA ASP A 27 12.24 8.08 -1.92
C ASP A 27 11.18 7.02 -2.24
N VAL A 28 10.15 6.91 -1.40
CA VAL A 28 9.09 5.91 -1.48
C VAL A 28 7.75 6.60 -1.36
N ILE A 29 6.81 6.28 -2.25
CA ILE A 29 5.40 6.69 -2.14
C ILE A 29 4.51 5.44 -2.11
N THR A 30 3.42 5.50 -1.35
CA THR A 30 2.49 4.37 -1.14
C THR A 30 1.04 4.70 -1.52
N PRO A 31 0.75 5.26 -2.72
CA PRO A 31 -0.60 5.67 -3.06
C PRO A 31 -1.53 4.47 -3.19
N ASN A 32 -2.83 4.64 -2.89
CA ASN A 32 -3.84 3.72 -3.40
C ASN A 32 -4.15 3.99 -4.89
N ILE A 33 -4.96 3.14 -5.54
CA ILE A 33 -5.30 3.31 -6.97
C ILE A 33 -5.92 4.68 -7.27
N THR A 34 -6.82 5.17 -6.42
CA THR A 34 -7.45 6.48 -6.61
C THR A 34 -6.40 7.60 -6.56
N GLU A 35 -5.54 7.57 -5.56
CA GLU A 35 -4.49 8.55 -5.35
C GLU A 35 -3.45 8.50 -6.48
N ALA A 36 -3.07 7.30 -6.92
CA ALA A 36 -2.17 7.11 -8.04
C ALA A 36 -2.75 7.69 -9.33
N CYS A 37 -4.05 7.49 -9.61
CA CYS A 37 -4.68 8.09 -10.78
C CYS A 37 -4.64 9.62 -10.74
N LEU A 38 -4.92 10.21 -9.57
CA LEU A 38 -4.84 11.66 -9.35
C LEU A 38 -3.41 12.20 -9.50
N LEU A 39 -2.42 11.50 -8.95
CA LEU A 39 -1.00 11.88 -9.08
C LEU A 39 -0.54 11.77 -10.55
N ALA A 40 -0.95 10.71 -11.24
CA ALA A 40 -0.63 10.47 -12.64
C ALA A 40 -1.36 11.43 -13.60
N ASP A 41 -2.40 12.13 -13.13
CA ASP A 41 -3.32 12.96 -13.93
C ASP A 41 -4.05 12.13 -15.00
N VAL A 42 -4.68 11.04 -14.55
CA VAL A 42 -5.41 10.11 -15.40
C VAL A 42 -6.80 9.81 -14.83
N PRO A 43 -7.77 9.42 -15.69
CA PRO A 43 -9.06 8.95 -15.22
C PRO A 43 -8.91 7.78 -14.23
N TYR A 44 -9.76 7.76 -13.19
CA TYR A 44 -9.80 6.65 -12.25
C TYR A 44 -10.08 5.34 -12.99
N LEU A 45 -9.28 4.30 -12.70
CA LEU A 45 -9.36 3.01 -13.37
C LEU A 45 -10.66 2.24 -13.09
N GLY A 46 -11.39 2.56 -12.03
CA GLY A 46 -12.60 1.83 -11.65
C GLY A 46 -12.28 0.51 -10.94
N GLU A 47 -13.19 -0.46 -11.09
CA GLU A 47 -13.07 -1.81 -10.50
C GLU A 47 -12.65 -2.88 -11.55
N ASP A 48 -12.83 -2.59 -12.84
CA ASP A 48 -12.60 -3.52 -13.95
C ASP A 48 -11.26 -3.28 -14.67
N TYR A 49 -10.19 -3.03 -13.92
CA TYR A 49 -8.86 -2.83 -14.50
C TYR A 49 -8.10 -4.14 -14.68
N THR A 50 -7.19 -4.14 -15.64
CA THR A 50 -6.29 -5.27 -15.91
C THR A 50 -4.91 -5.02 -15.31
N ARG A 51 -4.07 -6.07 -15.28
CA ARG A 51 -2.66 -5.93 -14.94
C ARG A 51 -1.93 -4.91 -15.82
N LYS A 52 -2.27 -4.85 -17.11
CA LYS A 52 -1.69 -3.88 -18.05
C LYS A 52 -2.02 -2.45 -17.65
N ASP A 53 -3.25 -2.19 -17.21
CA ASP A 53 -3.67 -0.85 -16.77
C ASP A 53 -2.91 -0.42 -15.51
N ILE A 54 -2.64 -1.35 -14.58
CA ILE A 54 -1.80 -1.10 -13.41
C ILE A 54 -0.35 -0.78 -13.81
N GLU A 55 0.23 -1.53 -14.73
CA GLU A 55 1.59 -1.30 -15.23
C GLU A 55 1.68 0.06 -15.95
N GLU A 56 0.72 0.40 -16.80
CA GLU A 56 0.66 1.70 -17.46
C GLU A 56 0.50 2.86 -16.46
N LEU A 57 -0.29 2.68 -15.40
CA LEU A 57 -0.42 3.66 -14.33
C LEU A 57 0.91 3.85 -13.58
N LEU A 58 1.59 2.77 -13.21
CA LEU A 58 2.90 2.82 -12.54
C LEU A 58 3.96 3.52 -13.41
N LEU A 59 3.99 3.24 -14.71
CA LEU A 59 4.89 3.91 -15.65
C LEU A 59 4.63 5.43 -15.71
N ARG A 60 3.36 5.87 -15.64
CA ARG A 60 3.05 7.32 -15.59
C ARG A 60 3.54 7.99 -14.30
N LEU A 61 3.78 7.24 -13.23
CA LEU A 61 4.34 7.73 -11.97
C LEU A 61 5.88 7.84 -12.00
N GLU A 62 6.56 7.35 -13.05
CA GLU A 62 8.02 7.54 -13.24
C GLU A 62 8.43 9.01 -13.25
N LYS A 63 7.53 9.91 -13.66
CA LYS A 63 7.75 11.36 -13.68
C LYS A 63 8.10 11.96 -12.32
N PHE A 64 7.84 11.23 -11.22
CA PHE A 64 8.17 11.66 -9.86
C PHE A 64 9.57 11.25 -9.40
N HIS A 65 10.27 10.37 -10.15
CA HIS A 65 11.63 9.91 -9.86
C HIS A 65 11.82 9.30 -8.46
N ASN A 66 10.76 8.75 -7.87
CA ASN A 66 10.83 8.02 -6.61
C ASN A 66 11.58 6.70 -6.80
N LYS A 67 12.41 6.28 -5.85
CA LYS A 67 13.09 4.96 -5.92
C LYS A 67 12.07 3.81 -5.98
N HIS A 68 11.00 3.93 -5.18
CA HIS A 68 9.97 2.92 -5.07
C HIS A 68 8.56 3.54 -5.10
N VAL A 69 7.66 2.92 -5.87
CA VAL A 69 6.23 3.20 -5.84
C VAL A 69 5.49 1.94 -5.38
N ILE A 70 4.77 2.02 -4.27
CA ILE A 70 3.97 0.92 -3.73
C ILE A 70 2.49 1.25 -3.96
N LEU A 71 1.92 0.74 -5.04
CA LEU A 71 0.51 0.93 -5.36
C LEU A 71 -0.34 -0.04 -4.54
N THR A 72 -1.16 0.49 -3.63
CA THR A 72 -1.99 -0.31 -2.72
C THR A 72 -3.42 -0.46 -3.24
N GLY A 73 -4.12 -1.51 -2.78
CA GLY A 73 -5.51 -1.77 -3.15
C GLY A 73 -5.67 -2.45 -4.51
N VAL A 74 -4.61 -3.11 -5.02
CA VAL A 74 -4.63 -3.85 -6.28
C VAL A 74 -5.39 -5.17 -6.08
N SER A 75 -6.28 -5.50 -7.00
CA SER A 75 -7.08 -6.72 -7.03
C SER A 75 -7.27 -7.17 -8.48
N PHE A 76 -6.93 -8.43 -8.77
CA PHE A 76 -7.13 -9.03 -10.10
C PHE A 76 -8.19 -10.14 -10.08
N GLU A 77 -8.56 -10.60 -8.89
CA GLU A 77 -9.46 -11.73 -8.67
C GLU A 77 -10.35 -11.46 -7.47
N THR A 78 -11.60 -11.90 -7.55
CA THR A 78 -12.56 -11.79 -6.46
C THR A 78 -12.02 -12.45 -5.19
N GLY A 79 -12.02 -11.70 -4.07
CA GLY A 79 -11.54 -12.21 -2.79
C GLY A 79 -10.03 -12.05 -2.57
N GLN A 80 -9.32 -11.37 -3.47
CA GLN A 80 -7.92 -10.99 -3.28
C GLN A 80 -7.73 -9.47 -3.29
N ILE A 81 -6.80 -8.99 -2.48
CA ILE A 81 -6.37 -7.60 -2.45
C ILE A 81 -4.89 -7.55 -2.08
N GLY A 82 -4.16 -6.58 -2.61
CA GLY A 82 -2.73 -6.51 -2.40
C GLY A 82 -2.12 -5.20 -2.85
N LEU A 83 -0.85 -5.28 -3.20
CA LEU A 83 -0.07 -4.16 -3.69
C LEU A 83 0.77 -4.55 -4.90
N ALA A 84 1.06 -3.56 -5.74
CA ALA A 84 2.11 -3.63 -6.75
C ALA A 84 3.30 -2.78 -6.30
N HIS A 85 4.49 -3.36 -6.29
CA HIS A 85 5.73 -2.64 -6.02
C HIS A 85 6.47 -2.40 -7.33
N PHE A 86 6.70 -1.13 -7.64
CA PHE A 86 7.51 -0.72 -8.76
C PHE A 86 8.83 -0.14 -8.27
N ASN A 87 9.91 -0.85 -8.57
CA ASN A 87 11.28 -0.40 -8.33
C ASN A 87 11.78 0.34 -9.58
N GLN A 88 11.81 1.67 -9.53
CA GLN A 88 12.17 2.48 -10.70
C GLN A 88 13.63 2.31 -11.11
N GLN A 89 14.52 1.92 -10.18
CA GLN A 89 15.93 1.71 -10.50
C GLN A 89 16.13 0.47 -11.38
N SER A 90 15.38 -0.60 -11.15
CA SER A 90 15.46 -1.84 -11.94
C SER A 90 14.43 -1.90 -13.07
N GLY A 91 13.38 -1.09 -13.02
CA GLY A 91 12.23 -1.19 -13.92
C GLY A 91 11.29 -2.35 -13.59
N ASN A 92 11.52 -3.07 -12.48
CA ASN A 92 10.75 -4.27 -12.14
C ASN A 92 9.46 -3.92 -11.40
N ILE A 93 8.38 -4.59 -11.80
CA ILE A 93 7.08 -4.55 -11.12
C ILE A 93 6.80 -5.94 -10.53
N THR A 94 6.56 -5.99 -9.23
CA THR A 94 6.18 -7.19 -8.47
C THR A 94 4.82 -7.01 -7.83
N TYR A 95 4.13 -8.12 -7.55
CA TYR A 95 2.79 -8.10 -6.99
C TYR A 95 2.74 -8.98 -5.74
N HIS A 96 2.14 -8.45 -4.69
CA HIS A 96 2.01 -9.12 -3.40
C HIS A 96 0.54 -9.11 -3.01
N MET A 97 -0.07 -10.29 -2.99
CA MET A 97 -1.52 -10.45 -2.82
C MET A 97 -1.84 -11.14 -1.50
N SER A 98 -2.94 -10.75 -0.89
CA SER A 98 -3.50 -11.37 0.31
C SER A 98 -5.03 -11.51 0.15
N LYS A 99 -5.66 -12.12 1.15
CA LYS A 99 -7.10 -12.30 1.21
C LYS A 99 -7.81 -10.97 1.39
N ALA A 100 -8.81 -10.71 0.56
CA ALA A 100 -9.73 -9.59 0.75
C ALA A 100 -10.88 -9.98 1.69
N TYR A 101 -11.25 -9.05 2.55
CA TYR A 101 -12.39 -9.17 3.45
C TYR A 101 -13.51 -8.22 2.99
N PRO A 102 -14.79 -8.61 3.03
CA PRO A 102 -15.90 -7.79 2.56
C PRO A 102 -16.31 -6.71 3.58
N HIS A 103 -15.33 -6.02 4.16
CA HIS A 103 -15.50 -5.02 5.20
C HIS A 103 -14.53 -3.86 4.97
N HIS A 104 -14.96 -2.65 5.33
CA HIS A 104 -14.11 -1.46 5.32
C HIS A 104 -13.35 -1.35 6.64
N PHE A 105 -12.02 -1.35 6.58
CA PHE A 105 -11.15 -1.18 7.73
C PHE A 105 -10.41 0.15 7.69
N PHE A 106 -10.33 0.82 8.83
CA PHE A 106 -9.60 2.08 8.96
C PHE A 106 -8.19 1.79 9.49
N GLY A 107 -7.16 2.31 8.81
CA GLY A 107 -5.75 2.22 9.25
C GLY A 107 -4.91 1.10 8.63
N THR A 108 -5.44 0.30 7.69
CA THR A 108 -4.65 -0.75 7.00
C THR A 108 -3.51 -0.16 6.17
N GLY A 109 -3.77 0.95 5.47
CA GLY A 109 -2.74 1.69 4.73
C GLY A 109 -1.65 2.25 5.64
N ASP A 110 -2.02 2.74 6.83
CA ASP A 110 -1.05 3.26 7.82
C ASP A 110 -0.15 2.15 8.36
N LEU A 111 -0.72 0.97 8.69
CA LEU A 111 0.07 -0.19 9.11
C LEU A 111 1.01 -0.66 8.00
N LEU A 112 0.51 -0.78 6.77
CA LEU A 112 1.33 -1.17 5.63
C LEU A 112 2.50 -0.19 5.42
N CYS A 113 2.21 1.11 5.42
CA CYS A 113 3.23 2.15 5.28
C CYS A 113 4.25 2.10 6.43
N ALA A 114 3.82 1.87 7.67
CA ALA A 114 4.71 1.80 8.82
C ALA A 114 5.68 0.60 8.74
N VAL A 115 5.17 -0.59 8.37
CA VAL A 115 6.00 -1.80 8.25
C VAL A 115 6.97 -1.68 7.07
N LEU A 116 6.50 -1.22 5.91
CA LEU A 116 7.36 -0.95 4.75
C LEU A 116 8.42 0.11 5.05
N GLY A 117 8.05 1.17 5.77
CA GLY A 117 8.99 2.19 6.24
C GLY A 117 10.08 1.61 7.14
N ALA A 118 9.72 0.75 8.08
CA ALA A 118 10.69 0.05 8.93
C ALA A 118 11.65 -0.82 8.09
N GLY A 119 11.14 -1.57 7.10
CA GLY A 119 11.97 -2.34 6.18
C GLY A 119 12.92 -1.46 5.36
N TYR A 120 12.41 -0.36 4.80
CA TYR A 120 13.19 0.60 4.02
C TYR A 120 14.35 1.18 4.84
N PHE A 121 14.10 1.66 6.06
CA PHE A 121 15.14 2.26 6.90
C PHE A 121 16.19 1.25 7.39
N HIS A 122 15.84 -0.04 7.46
CA HIS A 122 16.80 -1.12 7.70
C HIS A 122 17.48 -1.64 6.43
N GLY A 123 17.15 -1.06 5.27
CA GLY A 123 17.63 -1.49 3.95
C GLY A 123 17.27 -2.93 3.62
N LEU A 124 16.11 -3.40 4.08
CA LEU A 124 15.57 -4.72 3.76
C LEU A 124 14.92 -4.69 2.37
N SER A 125 14.72 -5.87 1.77
CA SER A 125 13.92 -5.98 0.55
C SER A 125 12.49 -5.53 0.84
N LEU A 126 11.99 -4.55 0.08
CA LEU A 126 10.60 -4.09 0.19
C LEU A 126 9.61 -5.18 -0.23
N ASP A 127 9.99 -6.08 -1.14
CA ASP A 127 9.17 -7.23 -1.52
C ASP A 127 8.98 -8.20 -0.36
N LYS A 128 10.08 -8.60 0.30
CA LYS A 128 10.00 -9.46 1.50
C LYS A 128 9.29 -8.76 2.65
N THR A 129 9.50 -7.45 2.80
CA THR A 129 8.83 -6.65 3.84
C THR A 129 7.32 -6.54 3.56
N ALA A 130 6.91 -6.44 2.30
CA ALA A 130 5.51 -6.44 1.90
C ALA A 130 4.82 -7.76 2.25
N GLU A 131 5.47 -8.90 2.03
CA GLU A 131 4.94 -10.21 2.44
C GLU A 131 4.70 -10.27 3.96
N VAL A 132 5.67 -9.83 4.77
CA VAL A 132 5.53 -9.74 6.24
C VAL A 132 4.40 -8.79 6.63
N ALA A 133 4.29 -7.63 5.96
CA ALA A 133 3.25 -6.66 6.25
C ALA A 133 1.84 -7.21 5.93
N LEU A 134 1.68 -7.91 4.81
CA LEU A 134 0.39 -8.48 4.40
C LEU A 134 -0.05 -9.62 5.31
N ASP A 135 0.87 -10.48 5.78
CA ASP A 135 0.57 -11.52 6.76
C ASP A 135 0.17 -10.92 8.13
N PHE A 136 0.92 -9.91 8.59
CA PHE A 136 0.61 -9.18 9.82
C PHE A 136 -0.76 -8.50 9.76
N ILE A 137 -1.08 -7.87 8.63
CA ILE A 137 -2.38 -7.24 8.40
C ILE A 137 -3.48 -8.30 8.36
N ASP A 138 -3.31 -9.42 7.64
CA ASP A 138 -4.32 -10.49 7.59
C ASP A 138 -4.68 -11.02 8.99
N LYS A 139 -3.68 -11.36 9.82
CA LYS A 139 -3.88 -11.77 11.22
C LYS A 139 -4.62 -10.69 12.02
N THR A 140 -4.23 -9.43 11.86
CA THR A 140 -4.86 -8.28 12.51
C THR A 140 -6.33 -8.13 12.11
N LEU A 141 -6.66 -8.29 10.82
CA LEU A 141 -8.02 -8.19 10.31
C LEU A 141 -8.90 -9.32 10.84
N GLN A 142 -8.39 -10.56 10.88
CA GLN A 142 -9.11 -11.70 11.43
C GLN A 142 -9.50 -11.46 12.89
N LEU A 143 -8.54 -11.09 13.74
CA LEU A 143 -8.82 -10.79 15.15
C LEU A 143 -9.79 -9.60 15.30
N THR A 144 -9.59 -8.54 14.51
CA THR A 144 -10.46 -7.37 14.55
C THR A 144 -11.93 -7.74 14.27
N LEU A 145 -12.17 -8.65 13.33
CA LEU A 145 -13.52 -9.17 13.04
C LEU A 145 -14.06 -10.08 14.15
N GLU A 146 -13.23 -10.93 14.74
CA GLU A 146 -13.63 -11.82 15.85
C GLU A 146 -14.14 -11.04 17.07
N LEU A 147 -13.61 -9.84 17.32
CA LEU A 147 -14.04 -8.98 18.42
C LEU A 147 -15.47 -8.43 18.26
N LYS A 148 -16.07 -8.51 17.07
CA LYS A 148 -17.46 -8.05 16.79
C LYS A 148 -17.76 -6.64 17.31
N ARG A 149 -16.77 -5.74 17.24
CA ARG A 149 -16.88 -4.32 17.63
C ARG A 149 -17.03 -3.42 16.42
N ASP A 150 -17.37 -2.15 16.63
CA ASP A 150 -17.40 -1.16 15.56
C ASP A 150 -16.00 -1.01 14.93
N LEU A 151 -15.88 -1.26 13.62
CA LEU A 151 -14.63 -1.18 12.87
C LEU A 151 -14.07 0.24 12.80
N LYS A 152 -14.88 1.27 13.09
CA LYS A 152 -14.41 2.66 13.23
C LYS A 152 -13.47 2.87 14.41
N LEU A 153 -13.44 1.94 15.37
CA LEU A 153 -12.47 1.95 16.48
C LEU A 153 -11.06 1.54 16.04
N GLY A 154 -10.89 1.16 14.77
CA GLY A 154 -9.60 0.78 14.21
C GLY A 154 -9.23 -0.68 14.44
N LEU A 155 -8.03 -1.01 14.00
CA LEU A 155 -7.48 -2.35 13.96
C LEU A 155 -6.96 -2.80 15.33
N CYS A 156 -7.11 -4.09 15.65
CA CYS A 156 -6.56 -4.71 16.86
C CYS A 156 -5.26 -5.46 16.51
N TYR A 157 -4.17 -4.71 16.32
CA TYR A 157 -2.89 -5.25 15.89
C TYR A 157 -1.93 -5.54 17.06
N GLU A 158 -2.22 -5.02 18.25
CA GLU A 158 -1.34 -5.05 19.43
C GLU A 158 -0.90 -6.48 19.81
N PRO A 159 -1.78 -7.50 19.78
CA PRO A 159 -1.38 -8.87 20.10
C PRO A 159 -0.35 -9.47 19.12
N TYR A 160 -0.27 -8.96 17.90
CA TYR A 160 0.62 -9.46 16.85
C TYR A 160 1.93 -8.68 16.74
N LEU A 161 2.16 -7.64 17.56
CA LEU A 161 3.38 -6.83 17.49
C LEU A 161 4.67 -7.62 17.75
N LEU A 162 4.62 -8.61 18.66
CA LEU A 162 5.77 -9.47 18.93
C LEU A 162 6.11 -10.35 17.73
N ASP A 163 5.10 -10.93 17.08
CA ASP A 163 5.29 -11.74 15.87
C ASP A 163 5.89 -10.90 14.75
N LEU A 164 5.35 -9.70 14.51
CA LEU A 164 5.91 -8.74 13.56
C LEU A 164 7.39 -8.44 13.86
N ALA A 165 7.75 -8.19 15.13
CA ALA A 165 9.13 -7.91 15.51
C ALA A 165 10.07 -9.11 15.23
N ILE A 166 9.59 -10.34 15.44
CA ILE A 166 10.33 -11.58 15.15
C ILE A 166 10.53 -11.74 13.63
N GLN A 167 9.48 -11.57 12.82
CA GLN A 167 9.59 -11.65 11.35
C GLN A 167 10.57 -10.59 10.80
N MET A 168 10.48 -9.36 11.29
CA MET A 168 11.41 -8.29 10.91
C MET A 168 12.85 -8.57 11.33
N LYS A 169 13.07 -9.30 12.44
CA LYS A 169 14.39 -9.76 12.86
C LYS A 169 14.94 -10.83 11.92
N HIS A 170 14.12 -11.81 11.52
CA HIS A 170 14.53 -12.82 10.54
C HIS A 170 14.93 -12.20 9.20
N LEU A 171 14.17 -11.22 8.70
CA LEU A 171 14.57 -10.50 7.48
C LEU A 171 15.91 -9.78 7.61
N LYS A 172 16.27 -9.29 8.80
CA LYS A 172 17.59 -8.69 9.06
C LYS A 172 18.69 -9.74 9.07
N GLU A 173 18.45 -10.89 9.70
CA GLU A 173 19.40 -12.01 9.76
C GLU A 173 19.63 -12.63 8.38
N GLU A 174 18.62 -12.71 7.51
CA GLU A 174 18.77 -13.20 6.13
C GLU A 174 19.55 -12.26 5.20
N LYS A 175 19.64 -10.98 5.58
CA LYS A 175 20.36 -9.96 4.81
C LYS A 175 21.87 -9.97 5.12
N GLU A 176 22.25 -10.37 6.33
CA GLU A 176 23.65 -10.46 6.79
C GLU A 176 24.38 -11.66 6.18
#